data_AF-A0A3D4QUP2-F1
#
_entry.id   AF-A0A3D4QUP2-F1
#
_cell.length_a   1.000
_cell.length_b   1.000
_cell.length_c   1.000
_cell.angle_alpha   90.00
_cell.angle_beta   90.00
_cell.angle_gamma   90.00
#
_symmetry.space_group_name_H-M   'P 1'
#
loop_
_entity.id
_entity.type
_entity.pdbx_description
1 polymer ?
#
loop_
_entity_poly.entity_id
_entity_poly.type
_entity_poly.pdbx_seq_one_letter_code
_entity_poly.pdbx_strand_id
1 'polypeptide(L)'
;MNIINKVTLRGLKKNKTRTIVTIIGIILSAAMITAVTTLISSFQGYLVKAAIAEEGCWHAAVHNISYEDIEKLKNMDEISETAVTRSAGYSVLEGGVNEYKPYLYLMELSNEAFGALPIHLTKGKLPQNENEVVIPEHIKSNGGIDIQVGDALDLNIGQRVLEDGIALNQSNPYVEMEDGTTEKLDVSSTRTLTVVGVMSRLSYKLEGYSSPGYTIITSRDFSKLVTDGNRAEKDLSVFFTTYNPGSIYETEVKIAETLGIGNGGEKYIDENRVLLRDMGVSDNDSFDRVLYSLGAILIGLIMVGSVSLIYNSFSISVSERTKQFGLLSSVGATSKQLRRSVFFEALILAAVGIPLGVLAGILGIGVTLYFVSGLLESLVTSAVYVPLTVSVSVPSIVAAVFTALITILISANIPAKRSSKTSAVDAIRQSTDIKLKTKQVKTSWLTRKLFGMEGDLALKNLKRNKKRYRSTILSLFISVVLFVSASAFSMYLRDSVMNVYKDANYDLFYNSYQGQSEDTLSEAYDNILALDSVKQGSSIAQEYSSLSLPKEKVNASYYNKYIQDVNEGFEDGDDISV
;
A
#
# COMPACT_ATOMS: atom_id res chain seq x y z
N MET A 1 -13.40 -45.20 -13.63
CA MET A 1 -13.63 -44.05 -14.53
C MET A 1 -14.86 -44.33 -15.39
N ASN A 2 -15.88 -43.47 -15.34
CA ASN A 2 -17.12 -43.58 -16.15
C ASN A 2 -16.78 -43.67 -17.66
N ILE A 3 -17.52 -44.48 -18.44
CA ILE A 3 -17.30 -44.65 -19.89
C ILE A 3 -17.35 -43.31 -20.64
N ILE A 4 -18.21 -42.39 -20.19
CA ILE A 4 -18.36 -41.03 -20.73
C ILE A 4 -17.08 -40.20 -20.52
N ASN A 5 -16.39 -40.38 -19.40
CA ASN A 5 -15.12 -39.73 -19.11
C ASN A 5 -13.99 -40.27 -20.01
N LYS A 6 -14.00 -41.58 -20.31
CA LYS A 6 -13.05 -42.18 -21.28
C LYS A 6 -13.27 -41.62 -22.69
N VAL A 7 -14.52 -41.50 -23.13
CA VAL A 7 -14.88 -40.90 -24.42
C VAL A 7 -14.42 -39.44 -24.48
N THR A 8 -14.61 -38.68 -23.40
CA THR A 8 -14.17 -37.28 -23.30
C THR A 8 -12.65 -37.14 -23.47
N LEU A 9 -11.86 -37.93 -22.76
CA LEU A 9 -10.39 -37.91 -22.87
C LEU A 9 -9.89 -38.29 -24.27
N ARG A 10 -10.49 -39.32 -24.90
CA ARG A 10 -10.17 -39.66 -26.29
C ARG A 10 -10.56 -38.54 -27.25
N GLY A 11 -11.69 -37.88 -27.00
CA GLY A 11 -12.15 -36.72 -27.76
C GLY A 11 -11.20 -35.54 -27.71
N LEU A 12 -10.61 -35.25 -26.54
CA LEU A 12 -9.58 -34.24 -26.37
C LEU A 12 -8.31 -34.59 -27.16
N LYS A 13 -7.79 -35.82 -27.01
CA LYS A 13 -6.58 -36.27 -27.72
C LYS A 13 -6.73 -36.25 -29.24
N LYS A 14 -7.94 -36.54 -29.75
CA LYS A 14 -8.21 -36.55 -31.21
C LYS A 14 -8.28 -35.14 -31.80
N ASN A 15 -8.70 -34.14 -31.04
CA ASN A 15 -8.91 -32.76 -31.52
C ASN A 15 -7.87 -31.80 -30.92
N LYS A 16 -6.58 -32.08 -31.17
CA LYS A 16 -5.46 -31.38 -30.52
C LYS A 16 -5.51 -29.86 -30.67
N THR A 17 -5.76 -29.36 -31.88
CA THR A 17 -5.79 -27.90 -32.15
C THR A 17 -6.79 -27.18 -31.26
N ARG A 18 -8.01 -27.73 -31.12
CA ARG A 18 -9.05 -27.14 -30.27
C ARG A 18 -8.70 -27.23 -28.80
N THR A 19 -8.20 -28.38 -28.37
CA THR A 19 -7.73 -28.57 -27.00
C THR A 19 -6.66 -27.56 -26.64
N ILE A 20 -5.70 -27.31 -27.54
CA ILE A 20 -4.65 -26.31 -27.37
C ILE A 20 -5.23 -24.90 -27.29
N VAL A 21 -6.16 -24.51 -28.17
CA VAL A 21 -6.79 -23.18 -28.14
C VAL A 21 -7.52 -22.93 -26.81
N THR A 22 -8.27 -23.92 -26.29
CA THR A 22 -8.90 -23.80 -24.97
C THR A 22 -7.87 -23.71 -23.85
N ILE A 23 -6.81 -24.50 -23.90
CA ILE A 23 -5.73 -24.45 -22.90
C ILE A 23 -5.05 -23.09 -22.91
N ILE A 24 -4.74 -22.51 -24.08
CA ILE A 24 -4.17 -21.16 -24.20
C ILE A 24 -5.09 -20.13 -23.57
N GLY A 25 -6.40 -20.22 -23.82
CA GLY A 25 -7.37 -19.32 -23.18
C GLY A 25 -7.40 -19.43 -21.65
N ILE A 26 -7.26 -20.65 -21.12
CA ILE A 26 -7.15 -20.88 -19.68
C ILE A 26 -5.82 -20.35 -19.14
N ILE A 27 -4.70 -20.60 -19.83
CA ILE A 27 -3.37 -20.09 -19.47
C ILE A 27 -3.41 -18.58 -19.40
N LEU A 28 -3.95 -17.90 -20.40
CA LEU A 28 -4.02 -16.44 -20.44
C LEU A 28 -4.85 -15.89 -19.27
N SER A 29 -6.00 -16.51 -19.00
CA SER A 29 -6.86 -16.11 -17.87
C SER A 29 -6.16 -16.28 -16.52
N ALA A 30 -5.58 -17.46 -16.26
CA ALA A 30 -4.86 -17.72 -15.03
C ALA A 30 -3.60 -16.86 -14.89
N ALA A 31 -2.88 -16.60 -16.00
CA ALA A 31 -1.72 -15.73 -16.03
C ALA A 31 -2.07 -14.28 -15.69
N MET A 32 -3.15 -13.74 -16.25
CA MET A 32 -3.59 -12.37 -15.94
C MET A 32 -4.01 -12.22 -14.48
N ILE A 33 -4.80 -13.16 -13.94
CA ILE A 33 -5.22 -13.12 -12.54
C ILE A 33 -3.99 -13.24 -11.62
N THR A 34 -3.08 -14.17 -11.92
CA THR A 34 -1.86 -14.39 -11.14
C THR A 34 -0.93 -13.18 -11.20
N ALA A 35 -0.77 -12.57 -12.37
CA ALA A 35 0.05 -11.38 -12.55
C ALA A 35 -0.45 -10.22 -11.66
N VAL A 36 -1.77 -10.00 -11.59
CA VAL A 36 -2.35 -8.97 -10.73
C VAL A 36 -2.17 -9.28 -9.25
N THR A 37 -2.48 -10.49 -8.78
CA THR A 37 -2.33 -10.82 -7.35
C THR A 37 -0.86 -10.83 -6.91
N THR A 38 0.04 -11.26 -7.81
CA THR A 38 1.50 -11.22 -7.57
C THR A 38 2.02 -9.79 -7.58
N LEU A 39 1.52 -8.92 -8.48
CA LEU A 39 1.84 -7.50 -8.48
C LEU A 39 1.45 -6.84 -7.16
N ILE A 40 0.21 -7.07 -6.68
CA ILE A 40 -0.28 -6.52 -5.42
C ILE A 40 0.61 -6.98 -4.26
N SER A 41 0.90 -8.28 -4.14
CA SER A 41 1.75 -8.79 -3.05
C SER A 41 3.21 -8.37 -3.14
N SER A 42 3.75 -8.20 -4.35
CA SER A 42 5.11 -7.67 -4.56
C SER A 42 5.19 -6.19 -4.19
N PHE A 43 4.19 -5.40 -4.57
CA PHE A 43 4.12 -3.99 -4.26
C PHE A 43 3.91 -3.75 -2.77
N GLN A 44 3.00 -4.50 -2.14
CA GLN A 44 2.80 -4.47 -0.69
C GLN A 44 4.09 -4.84 0.06
N GLY A 45 4.77 -5.92 -0.35
CA GLY A 45 6.04 -6.32 0.25
C GLY A 45 7.15 -5.30 0.06
N TYR A 46 7.13 -4.53 -1.04
CA TYR A 46 8.03 -3.41 -1.26
C TYR A 46 7.72 -2.24 -0.32
N LEU A 47 6.45 -1.83 -0.21
CA LEU A 47 6.01 -0.77 0.70
C LEU A 47 6.36 -1.09 2.16
N VAL A 48 6.10 -2.32 2.62
CA VAL A 48 6.49 -2.77 3.97
C VAL A 48 8.00 -2.68 4.19
N LYS A 49 8.82 -3.11 3.21
CA LYS A 49 10.28 -3.00 3.33
C LYS A 49 10.77 -1.55 3.33
N ALA A 50 10.14 -0.70 2.54
CA ALA A 50 10.42 0.74 2.51
C ALA A 50 10.06 1.39 3.84
N ALA A 51 8.88 1.11 4.39
CA ALA A 51 8.46 1.57 5.70
C ALA A 51 9.39 1.09 6.82
N ILE A 52 9.85 -0.17 6.78
CA ILE A 52 10.84 -0.67 7.74
C ILE A 52 12.18 0.07 7.60
N ALA A 53 12.63 0.33 6.37
CA ALA A 53 13.85 1.09 6.13
C ALA A 53 13.73 2.56 6.59
N GLU A 54 12.55 3.15 6.48
CA GLU A 54 12.32 4.56 6.83
C GLU A 54 11.98 4.77 8.30
N GLU A 55 11.05 4.01 8.88
CA GLU A 55 10.54 4.21 10.24
C GLU A 55 10.97 3.13 11.24
N GLY A 56 11.49 1.98 10.78
CA GLY A 56 11.83 0.82 11.61
C GLY A 56 10.75 -0.26 11.59
N CYS A 57 11.00 -1.40 12.25
CA CYS A 57 10.11 -2.58 12.21
C CYS A 57 9.17 -2.72 13.41
N TRP A 58 9.12 -1.71 14.29
CA TRP A 58 8.23 -1.69 15.44
C TRP A 58 6.79 -1.39 15.05
N HIS A 59 5.80 -1.93 15.77
CA HIS A 59 4.38 -1.71 15.52
C HIS A 59 3.85 -0.52 16.31
N ALA A 60 4.20 -0.44 17.60
CA ALA A 60 3.86 0.68 18.47
C ALA A 60 4.98 0.93 19.49
N ALA A 61 4.93 2.09 20.14
CA ALA A 61 5.87 2.52 21.16
C ALA A 61 5.10 3.11 22.34
N VAL A 62 5.56 2.83 23.57
CA VAL A 62 5.05 3.47 24.79
C VAL A 62 6.14 4.36 25.37
N HIS A 63 5.83 5.62 25.63
CA HIS A 63 6.76 6.64 26.11
C HIS A 63 6.53 6.98 27.59
N ASN A 64 7.52 7.60 28.24
CA ASN A 64 7.47 8.07 29.63
C ASN A 64 7.05 6.97 30.63
N ILE A 65 7.66 5.80 30.52
CA ILE A 65 7.40 4.66 31.42
C ILE A 65 8.61 4.30 32.26
N SER A 66 8.34 3.60 33.37
CA SER A 66 9.37 3.15 34.31
C SER A 66 9.96 1.80 33.89
N TYR A 67 11.10 1.42 34.44
CA TYR A 67 11.68 0.09 34.19
C TYR A 67 10.73 -1.05 34.64
N GLU A 68 9.96 -0.84 35.72
CA GLU A 68 8.98 -1.83 36.20
C GLU A 68 7.85 -2.06 35.19
N ASP A 69 7.46 -1.02 34.44
CA ASP A 69 6.46 -1.12 33.41
C ASP A 69 6.97 -1.92 32.21
N ILE A 70 8.27 -1.85 31.89
CA ILE A 70 8.90 -2.66 30.84
C ILE A 70 8.76 -4.16 31.15
N GLU A 71 9.00 -4.56 32.40
CA GLU A 71 8.86 -5.96 32.82
C GLU A 71 7.41 -6.44 32.69
N LYS A 72 6.41 -5.58 32.95
CA LYS A 72 5.00 -5.92 32.70
C LYS A 72 4.74 -6.15 31.21
N LEU A 73 5.23 -5.26 30.34
CA LEU A 73 5.08 -5.36 28.89
C LEU A 73 5.74 -6.64 28.34
N LYS A 74 6.95 -6.96 28.78
CA LYS A 74 7.67 -8.19 28.36
C LYS A 74 6.94 -9.48 28.73
N ASN A 75 6.07 -9.44 29.73
CA ASN A 75 5.28 -10.60 30.19
C ASN A 75 3.90 -10.71 29.52
N MET A 76 3.55 -9.81 28.59
CA MET A 76 2.29 -9.89 27.84
C MET A 76 2.40 -10.91 26.69
N ASP A 77 1.40 -11.77 26.56
CA ASP A 77 1.37 -12.83 25.53
C ASP A 77 1.26 -12.27 24.10
N GLU A 78 0.77 -11.03 23.95
CA GLU A 78 0.58 -10.36 22.65
C GLU A 78 1.88 -9.80 22.06
N ILE A 79 2.86 -9.46 22.90
CA ILE A 79 4.09 -8.78 22.52
C ILE A 79 5.16 -9.81 22.14
N SER A 80 5.77 -9.65 20.96
CA SER A 80 6.79 -10.57 20.46
C SER A 80 8.21 -10.10 20.77
N GLU A 81 8.52 -8.83 20.54
CA GLU A 81 9.83 -8.23 20.77
C GLU A 81 9.67 -6.85 21.38
N THR A 82 10.65 -6.43 22.20
CA THR A 82 10.70 -5.12 22.83
C THR A 82 12.09 -4.52 22.64
N ALA A 83 12.13 -3.21 22.42
CA ALA A 83 13.32 -2.40 22.24
C ALA A 83 13.20 -1.17 23.12
N VAL A 84 14.21 -0.91 23.95
CA VAL A 84 14.16 0.16 24.95
C VAL A 84 15.05 1.31 24.54
N THR A 85 14.56 2.53 24.72
CA THR A 85 15.33 3.75 24.52
C THR A 85 15.14 4.71 25.69
N ARG A 86 16.12 5.58 25.91
CA ARG A 86 16.07 6.63 26.92
C ARG A 86 16.64 7.93 26.38
N SER A 87 15.99 9.03 26.75
CA SER A 87 16.53 10.38 26.57
C SER A 87 17.55 10.66 27.67
N ALA A 88 18.85 10.58 27.39
CA ALA A 88 19.87 10.91 28.40
C ALA A 88 20.00 12.42 28.61
N GLY A 89 19.62 13.23 27.62
CA GLY A 89 19.59 14.69 27.70
C GLY A 89 20.30 15.36 26.53
N TYR A 90 20.65 16.63 26.73
CA TYR A 90 21.22 17.50 25.71
C TYR A 90 22.61 17.99 26.10
N SER A 91 23.45 18.25 25.13
CA SER A 91 24.71 18.97 25.29
C SER A 91 24.84 20.04 24.24
N VAL A 92 25.49 21.16 24.53
CA VAL A 92 25.69 22.23 23.54
C VAL A 92 26.63 21.74 22.46
N LEU A 93 26.27 21.98 21.19
CA LEU A 93 27.15 21.74 20.05
C LEU A 93 28.09 22.96 19.89
N GLU A 94 29.27 22.88 20.50
CA GLU A 94 30.25 23.96 20.45
C GLU A 94 30.71 24.26 19.01
N GLY A 95 30.59 25.51 18.57
CA GLY A 95 30.96 25.94 17.22
C GLY A 95 29.91 25.66 16.13
N GLY A 96 28.69 25.27 16.52
CA GLY A 96 27.59 25.01 15.59
C GLY A 96 27.13 26.30 14.91
N VAL A 97 26.82 26.22 13.61
CA VAL A 97 26.36 27.39 12.82
C VAL A 97 24.83 27.51 12.72
N ASN A 98 24.08 26.47 13.09
CA ASN A 98 22.62 26.49 13.07
C ASN A 98 22.06 26.93 14.42
N GLU A 99 21.63 28.18 14.50
CA GLU A 99 21.10 28.81 15.71
C GLU A 99 19.81 28.13 16.20
N TYR A 100 19.01 27.56 15.30
CA TYR A 100 17.76 26.84 15.65
C TYR A 100 17.98 25.39 16.07
N LYS A 101 19.23 24.89 16.00
CA LYS A 101 19.59 23.52 16.39
C LYS A 101 20.93 23.48 17.13
N PRO A 102 21.02 24.12 18.31
CA PRO A 102 22.31 24.34 18.96
C PRO A 102 22.79 23.16 19.82
N TYR A 103 22.05 22.04 19.90
CA TYR A 103 22.38 20.93 20.79
C TYR A 103 22.77 19.64 20.07
N LEU A 104 23.51 18.79 20.78
CA LEU A 104 23.54 17.34 20.61
C LEU A 104 22.52 16.72 21.56
N TYR A 105 21.66 15.86 21.06
CA TYR A 105 20.68 15.12 21.85
C TYR A 105 21.17 13.67 22.02
N LEU A 106 21.50 13.26 23.25
CA LEU A 106 22.02 11.92 23.52
C LEU A 106 20.87 10.95 23.78
N MET A 107 20.72 9.99 22.87
CA MET A 107 19.76 8.90 22.98
C MET A 107 20.47 7.59 23.32
N GLU A 108 20.02 6.93 24.37
CA GLU A 108 20.55 5.65 24.83
C GLU A 108 19.66 4.51 24.34
N LEU A 109 20.24 3.49 23.72
CA LEU A 109 19.50 2.38 23.10
C LEU A 109 19.90 1.03 23.71
N SER A 110 18.92 0.14 23.84
CA SER A 110 19.17 -1.27 24.11
C SER A 110 19.75 -1.94 22.87
N ASN A 111 20.36 -3.12 23.03
CA ASN A 111 20.92 -3.84 21.88
C ASN A 111 19.86 -4.19 20.84
N GLU A 112 18.64 -4.50 21.28
CA GLU A 112 17.49 -4.80 20.44
C GLU A 112 17.01 -3.56 19.67
N ALA A 113 17.11 -2.37 20.28
CA ALA A 113 16.66 -1.12 19.66
C ALA A 113 17.47 -0.75 18.41
N PHE A 114 18.73 -1.17 18.31
CA PHE A 114 19.53 -1.01 17.08
C PHE A 114 18.99 -1.81 15.88
N GLY A 115 18.25 -2.90 16.12
CA GLY A 115 17.57 -3.66 15.07
C GLY A 115 16.15 -3.19 14.79
N ALA A 116 15.48 -2.62 15.80
CA ALA A 116 14.09 -2.18 15.69
C ALA A 116 13.94 -0.80 15.01
N LEU A 117 14.89 0.11 15.26
CA LEU A 117 14.86 1.49 14.76
C LEU A 117 15.63 1.65 13.44
N PRO A 118 15.27 2.62 12.58
CA PRO A 118 15.83 2.81 11.25
C PRO A 118 17.22 3.49 11.28
N ILE A 119 18.21 2.82 11.89
CA ILE A 119 19.57 3.33 12.04
C ILE A 119 20.46 2.81 10.91
N HIS A 120 20.80 3.68 9.97
CA HIS A 120 21.62 3.31 8.81
C HIS A 120 23.01 3.94 8.90
N LEU A 121 24.03 3.10 9.08
CA LEU A 121 25.42 3.56 9.12
C LEU A 121 25.92 3.94 7.72
N THR A 122 26.50 5.12 7.60
CA THR A 122 27.24 5.55 6.42
C THR A 122 28.73 5.24 6.57
N LYS A 123 29.27 5.27 7.80
CA LYS A 123 30.67 4.92 8.12
C LYS A 123 30.80 4.29 9.50
N GLY A 124 31.84 3.48 9.70
CA GLY A 124 32.20 2.93 11.01
C GLY A 124 31.29 1.79 11.46
N LYS A 125 31.05 1.69 12.78
CA LYS A 125 30.30 0.60 13.43
C LYS A 125 29.27 1.16 14.43
N LEU A 126 28.30 0.32 14.83
CA LEU A 126 27.37 0.61 15.92
C LEU A 126 28.10 0.58 17.27
N PRO A 127 27.67 1.38 18.25
CA PRO A 127 28.30 1.42 19.57
C PRO A 127 28.08 0.08 20.29
N GLN A 128 29.16 -0.50 20.82
CA GLN A 128 29.14 -1.79 21.50
C GLN A 128 29.06 -1.65 23.02
N ASN A 129 29.29 -0.45 23.54
CA ASN A 129 29.26 -0.13 24.95
C ASN A 129 28.89 1.34 25.15
N GLU A 130 28.74 1.72 26.41
CA GLU A 130 28.21 3.03 26.81
C GLU A 130 29.23 4.18 26.67
N ASN A 131 30.48 3.89 26.28
CA ASN A 131 31.49 4.93 26.01
C ASN A 131 31.68 5.18 24.51
N GLU A 132 30.95 4.45 23.66
CA GLU A 132 30.96 4.60 22.21
C GLU A 132 29.69 5.32 21.75
N VAL A 133 29.78 6.16 20.72
CA VAL A 133 28.64 6.89 20.16
C VAL A 133 28.67 6.90 18.65
N VAL A 134 27.49 6.87 18.03
CA VAL A 134 27.32 7.16 16.60
C VAL A 134 26.63 8.49 16.42
N ILE A 135 27.08 9.24 15.43
CA ILE A 135 26.62 10.60 15.16
C ILE A 135 25.96 10.68 13.78
N PRO A 136 24.98 11.57 13.58
CA PRO A 136 24.34 11.70 12.29
C PRO A 136 25.13 12.63 11.36
N GLU A 137 25.14 12.32 10.08
CA GLU A 137 25.93 13.02 9.06
C GLU A 137 25.54 14.50 8.90
N HIS A 138 24.31 14.87 9.25
CA HIS A 138 23.81 16.23 9.10
C HIS A 138 24.36 17.19 10.16
N ILE A 139 25.12 16.73 11.16
CA ILE A 139 25.93 17.65 11.98
C ILE A 139 26.94 18.41 11.09
N LYS A 140 27.49 17.77 10.07
CA LYS A 140 28.41 18.43 9.14
C LYS A 140 27.70 19.38 8.20
N SER A 141 26.63 18.92 7.54
CA SER A 141 25.95 19.70 6.50
C SER A 141 25.03 20.80 7.05
N ASN A 142 24.42 20.59 8.22
CA ASN A 142 23.53 21.55 8.86
C ASN A 142 24.17 22.22 10.07
N GLY A 143 24.91 21.49 10.91
CA GLY A 143 25.60 22.05 12.07
C GLY A 143 26.94 22.72 11.76
N GLY A 144 27.52 22.47 10.58
CA GLY A 144 28.77 23.08 10.12
C GLY A 144 30.04 22.48 10.74
N ILE A 145 29.94 21.42 11.54
CA ILE A 145 31.07 20.81 12.25
C ILE A 145 31.38 19.42 11.68
N ASP A 146 32.65 19.20 11.36
CA ASP A 146 33.12 17.94 10.77
C ASP A 146 33.73 17.00 11.82
N ILE A 147 32.88 16.27 12.54
CA ILE A 147 33.30 15.27 13.54
C ILE A 147 33.62 13.95 12.83
N GLN A 148 34.79 13.35 13.11
CA GLN A 148 35.26 12.11 12.51
C GLN A 148 35.12 10.90 13.43
N VAL A 149 35.12 9.71 12.82
CA VAL A 149 35.25 8.45 13.57
C VAL A 149 36.62 8.40 14.26
N GLY A 150 36.61 8.16 15.56
CA GLY A 150 37.78 8.17 16.44
C GLY A 150 37.86 9.39 17.35
N ASP A 151 37.10 10.45 17.07
CA ASP A 151 37.10 11.67 17.89
C ASP A 151 36.45 11.41 19.27
N ALA A 152 36.94 12.12 20.28
CA ALA A 152 36.34 12.16 21.61
C ALA A 152 35.39 13.35 21.71
N LEU A 153 34.16 13.10 22.17
CA LEU A 153 33.14 14.11 22.42
C LEU A 153 32.95 14.25 23.92
N ASP A 154 33.32 15.41 24.46
CA ASP A 154 33.04 15.79 25.84
C ASP A 154 31.66 16.42 25.92
N LEU A 155 30.73 15.70 26.56
CA LEU A 155 29.34 16.10 26.66
C LEU A 155 29.02 16.60 28.07
N ASN A 156 28.63 17.87 28.17
CA ASN A 156 27.95 18.41 29.34
C ASN A 156 26.45 18.13 29.19
N ILE A 157 25.98 17.03 29.78
CA ILE A 157 24.63 16.51 29.60
C ILE A 157 23.69 17.19 30.60
N GLY A 158 22.61 17.76 30.08
CA GLY A 158 21.60 18.45 30.87
C GLY A 158 20.20 18.35 30.28
N GLN A 159 19.23 18.92 31.01
CA GLN A 159 17.84 19.03 30.57
C GLN A 159 17.58 20.46 30.08
N ARG A 160 16.91 20.59 28.93
CA ARG A 160 16.45 21.90 28.45
C ARG A 160 15.27 22.35 29.28
N VAL A 161 15.31 23.58 29.77
CA VAL A 161 14.26 24.19 30.60
C VAL A 161 13.99 25.63 30.16
N LEU A 162 12.73 26.05 30.25
CA LEU A 162 12.35 27.46 30.17
C LEU A 162 12.69 28.17 31.50
N GLU A 163 12.64 29.51 31.52
CA GLU A 163 12.92 30.31 32.73
C GLU A 163 11.99 29.99 33.92
N ASP A 164 10.76 29.54 33.63
CA ASP A 164 9.77 29.11 34.61
C ASP A 164 9.97 27.65 35.10
N GLY A 165 11.00 26.96 34.59
CA GLY A 165 11.37 25.61 34.97
C GLY A 165 10.66 24.50 34.18
N ILE A 166 9.88 24.82 33.14
CA ILE A 166 9.24 23.82 32.30
C ILE A 166 10.29 23.08 31.46
N ALA A 167 10.32 21.75 31.55
CA ALA A 167 11.24 20.90 30.79
C ALA A 167 10.80 20.76 29.31
N LEU A 168 11.77 20.91 28.40
CA LEU A 168 11.58 20.81 26.95
C LEU A 168 12.20 19.52 26.38
N ASN A 169 11.54 18.93 25.39
CA ASN A 169 12.01 17.73 24.71
C ASN A 169 12.29 17.96 23.20
N GLN A 170 12.62 16.91 22.46
CA GLN A 170 12.98 16.99 21.03
C GLN A 170 11.80 17.43 20.13
N SER A 171 10.56 17.33 20.63
CA SER A 171 9.36 17.79 19.94
C SER A 171 9.10 19.28 20.14
N ASN A 172 9.76 19.91 21.13
CA ASN A 172 9.74 21.37 21.30
C ASN A 172 10.87 21.97 20.47
N PRO A 173 10.59 22.79 19.44
CA PRO A 173 11.62 23.52 18.70
C PRO A 173 12.50 24.36 19.63
N TYR A 174 13.67 24.77 19.14
CA TYR A 174 14.47 25.76 19.86
C TYR A 174 13.67 27.06 19.95
N VAL A 175 13.46 27.56 21.16
CA VAL A 175 12.67 28.77 21.39
C VAL A 175 13.59 29.95 21.70
N GLU A 176 13.55 30.95 20.83
CA GLU A 176 13.99 32.32 21.11
C GLU A 176 12.73 33.19 21.04
N MET A 177 12.16 33.56 22.20
CA MET A 177 10.89 34.31 22.24
C MET A 177 11.13 35.79 21.88
N GLU A 178 10.12 36.45 21.28
CA GLU A 178 10.17 37.88 20.91
C GLU A 178 10.42 38.83 22.09
N ASP A 179 10.13 38.39 23.32
CA ASP A 179 10.37 39.13 24.57
C ASP A 179 11.80 38.96 25.12
N GLY A 180 12.65 38.19 24.44
CA GLY A 180 14.03 37.92 24.82
C GLY A 180 14.21 36.74 25.79
N THR A 181 13.14 36.00 26.10
CA THR A 181 13.23 34.80 26.94
C THR A 181 13.94 33.69 26.16
N THR A 182 15.02 33.16 26.73
CA THR A 182 15.83 32.08 26.12
C THR A 182 15.74 30.83 26.98
N GLU A 183 15.61 29.67 26.34
CA GLU A 183 15.74 28.39 27.04
C GLU A 183 17.16 28.21 27.60
N LYS A 184 17.27 27.54 28.74
CA LYS A 184 18.55 27.23 29.40
C LYS A 184 18.77 25.72 29.43
N LEU A 185 20.03 25.30 29.33
CA LEU A 185 20.46 23.94 29.63
C LEU A 185 20.86 23.81 31.10
N ASP A 186 20.12 23.01 31.87
CA ASP A 186 20.49 22.66 33.25
C ASP A 186 21.35 21.39 33.27
N VAL A 187 22.67 21.58 33.38
CA VAL A 187 23.66 20.50 33.27
C VAL A 187 23.69 19.67 34.55
N SER A 188 23.45 18.37 34.42
CA SER A 188 23.39 17.42 35.53
C SER A 188 24.59 16.49 35.59
N SER A 189 25.24 16.22 34.45
CA SER A 189 26.37 15.27 34.37
C SER A 189 27.32 15.59 33.23
N THR A 190 28.50 14.99 33.26
CA THR A 190 29.49 15.08 32.18
C THR A 190 29.89 13.68 31.71
N ARG A 191 30.11 13.51 30.41
CA ARG A 191 30.45 12.22 29.81
C ARG A 191 31.32 12.40 28.58
N THR A 192 32.41 11.64 28.50
CA THR A 192 33.26 11.61 27.31
C THR A 192 32.93 10.36 26.50
N LEU A 193 32.53 10.52 25.24
CA LEU A 193 32.18 9.43 24.33
C LEU A 193 33.12 9.40 23.13
N THR A 194 33.51 8.21 22.68
CA THR A 194 34.30 8.03 21.44
C THR A 194 33.37 7.81 20.26
N VAL A 195 33.53 8.60 19.20
CA VAL A 195 32.76 8.45 17.97
C VAL A 195 33.23 7.19 17.23
N VAL A 196 32.34 6.21 17.05
CA VAL A 196 32.68 4.93 16.39
C VAL A 196 32.01 4.74 15.03
N GLY A 197 31.07 5.61 14.68
CA GLY A 197 30.37 5.56 13.41
C GLY A 197 29.61 6.84 13.10
N VAL A 198 29.28 6.99 11.82
CA VAL A 198 28.42 8.04 11.29
C VAL A 198 27.21 7.38 10.67
N MET A 199 26.02 7.88 10.97
CA MET A 199 24.75 7.40 10.43
C MET A 199 24.11 8.44 9.51
N SER A 200 23.20 8.00 8.64
CA SER A 200 22.30 8.92 7.95
C SER A 200 21.41 9.64 8.96
N ARG A 201 20.80 10.75 8.55
CA ARG A 201 19.76 11.38 9.37
C ARG A 201 18.68 10.36 9.74
N LEU A 202 18.23 10.39 11.00
CA LEU A 202 17.09 9.59 11.45
C LEU A 202 15.80 10.02 10.76
N SER A 203 14.80 9.15 10.81
CA SER A 203 13.46 9.44 10.31
C SER A 203 12.86 10.67 11.02
N TYR A 204 11.96 11.37 10.33
CA TYR A 204 11.26 12.53 10.90
C TYR A 204 10.55 12.18 12.21
N LYS A 205 10.11 10.93 12.35
CA LYS A 205 9.43 10.41 13.53
C LYS A 205 10.32 10.34 14.78
N LEU A 206 11.62 10.06 14.60
CA LEU A 206 12.59 10.05 15.70
C LEU A 206 13.28 11.41 15.87
N GLU A 207 13.49 12.15 14.79
CA GLU A 207 14.09 13.47 14.81
C GLU A 207 13.44 14.41 13.77
N GLY A 208 12.57 15.29 14.25
CA GLY A 208 11.89 16.29 13.44
C GLY A 208 12.86 17.31 12.81
N TYR A 209 12.40 17.99 11.76
CA TYR A 209 13.20 19.04 11.10
C TYR A 209 13.50 20.22 12.02
N SER A 210 12.54 20.59 12.85
CA SER A 210 12.63 21.64 13.86
C SER A 210 13.20 21.17 15.20
N SER A 211 13.58 19.90 15.33
CA SER A 211 14.14 19.39 16.58
C SER A 211 15.46 20.11 16.90
N PRO A 212 15.64 20.57 18.15
CA PRO A 212 16.70 21.49 18.56
C PRO A 212 18.06 20.80 18.78
N GLY A 213 18.07 19.47 18.86
CA GLY A 213 19.29 18.67 18.99
C GLY A 213 19.52 17.72 17.82
N TYR A 214 20.79 17.55 17.41
CA TYR A 214 21.23 16.45 16.55
C TYR A 214 21.29 15.17 17.38
N THR A 215 20.52 14.15 17.02
CA THR A 215 20.41 12.91 17.79
C THR A 215 21.66 12.07 17.61
N ILE A 216 22.45 11.94 18.67
CA ILE A 216 23.60 11.03 18.77
C ILE A 216 23.19 9.82 19.61
N ILE A 217 23.68 8.64 19.24
CA ILE A 217 23.17 7.37 19.80
C ILE A 217 24.30 6.60 20.47
N THR A 218 24.08 6.14 21.70
CA THR A 218 24.98 5.24 22.43
C THR A 218 24.24 3.96 22.88
N SER A 219 25.00 2.92 23.22
CA SER A 219 24.45 1.68 23.77
C SER A 219 24.33 1.79 25.29
N ARG A 220 23.25 1.27 25.87
CA ARG A 220 23.02 1.21 27.32
C ARG A 220 22.45 -0.14 27.72
N ASP A 221 23.01 -0.73 28.77
CA ASP A 221 22.43 -1.91 29.40
C ASP A 221 21.39 -1.47 30.45
N PHE A 222 20.12 -1.43 30.03
CA PHE A 222 19.00 -1.01 30.88
C PHE A 222 18.77 -1.92 32.09
N SER A 223 19.28 -3.17 32.08
CA SER A 223 19.17 -4.06 33.24
C SER A 223 19.94 -3.53 34.45
N LYS A 224 20.94 -2.67 34.25
CA LYS A 224 21.71 -2.03 35.33
C LYS A 224 20.97 -0.88 36.02
N LEU A 225 19.93 -0.30 35.40
CA LEU A 225 19.10 0.72 36.08
C LEU A 225 18.40 0.17 37.32
N VAL A 226 18.17 -1.15 37.35
CA VAL A 226 17.69 -1.89 38.52
C VAL A 226 18.67 -1.81 39.69
N THR A 227 19.98 -1.95 39.42
CA THR A 227 21.01 -1.96 40.47
C THR A 227 21.33 -0.56 41.00
N ASP A 228 21.04 0.47 40.20
CA ASP A 228 21.30 1.87 40.54
C ASP A 228 20.17 2.51 41.40
N GLY A 229 19.11 1.76 41.70
CA GLY A 229 17.99 2.22 42.55
C GLY A 229 16.97 3.11 41.84
N ASN A 230 17.13 3.34 40.53
CA ASN A 230 16.37 4.32 39.75
C ASN A 230 15.16 3.72 38.99
N ARG A 231 14.50 2.71 39.58
CA ARG A 231 13.46 1.91 38.90
C ARG A 231 12.17 2.65 38.55
N ALA A 232 11.84 3.72 39.30
CA ALA A 232 10.56 4.40 39.22
C ALA A 232 10.57 5.67 38.33
N GLU A 233 11.74 6.08 37.84
CA GLU A 233 11.85 7.23 36.95
C GLU A 233 11.18 6.93 35.60
N LYS A 234 10.39 7.88 35.09
CA LYS A 234 9.58 7.73 33.88
C LYS A 234 10.22 8.45 32.70
N ASP A 235 11.34 7.93 32.24
CA ASP A 235 12.15 8.52 31.17
C ASP A 235 12.48 7.52 30.04
N LEU A 236 11.89 6.32 30.10
CA LEU A 236 12.08 5.26 29.12
C LEU A 236 10.96 5.26 28.09
N SER A 237 11.32 4.88 26.87
CA SER A 237 10.38 4.52 25.82
C SER A 237 10.61 3.07 25.38
N VAL A 238 9.54 2.31 25.20
CA VAL A 238 9.58 0.92 24.74
C VAL A 238 8.89 0.83 23.40
N PHE A 239 9.66 0.52 22.37
CA PHE A 239 9.18 0.13 21.06
C PHE A 239 8.92 -1.37 21.07
N PHE A 240 7.83 -1.82 20.47
CA PHE A 240 7.48 -3.23 20.48
C PHE A 240 6.80 -3.69 19.20
N THR A 241 6.89 -4.99 18.95
CA THR A 241 6.13 -5.69 17.92
C THR A 241 5.17 -6.67 18.58
N THR A 242 4.09 -7.00 17.86
CA THR A 242 3.08 -7.96 18.29
C THR A 242 3.16 -9.23 17.43
N TYR A 243 2.80 -10.38 17.99
CA TYR A 243 2.70 -11.62 17.22
C TYR A 243 1.64 -11.54 16.11
N ASN A 244 0.59 -10.77 16.35
CA ASN A 244 -0.45 -10.46 15.38
C ASN A 244 -0.56 -8.94 15.22
N PRO A 245 -0.02 -8.36 14.13
CA PRO A 245 -0.15 -6.93 13.86
C PRO A 245 -1.62 -6.46 13.84
N GLY A 246 -2.55 -7.31 13.39
CA GLY A 246 -3.96 -6.96 13.28
C GLY A 246 -4.69 -6.75 14.62
N SER A 247 -4.10 -7.13 15.75
CA SER A 247 -4.65 -6.89 17.08
C SER A 247 -3.97 -5.72 17.81
N ILE A 248 -3.21 -4.89 17.11
CA ILE A 248 -2.43 -3.80 17.73
C ILE A 248 -3.32 -2.86 18.56
N TYR A 249 -4.43 -2.38 18.00
CA TYR A 249 -5.36 -1.49 18.68
C TYR A 249 -6.01 -2.12 19.94
N GLU A 250 -6.31 -3.41 19.90
CA GLU A 250 -6.80 -4.13 21.10
C GLU A 250 -5.68 -4.30 22.14
N THR A 251 -4.44 -4.48 21.69
CA THR A 251 -3.26 -4.65 22.55
C THR A 251 -2.93 -3.34 23.26
N GLU A 252 -3.05 -2.21 22.58
CA GLU A 252 -2.82 -0.88 23.16
C GLU A 252 -3.79 -0.56 24.29
N VAL A 253 -5.07 -0.89 24.14
CA VAL A 253 -6.06 -0.76 25.22
C VAL A 253 -5.64 -1.57 26.45
N LYS A 254 -5.20 -2.83 26.26
CA LYS A 254 -4.71 -3.67 27.36
C LYS A 254 -3.44 -3.11 27.99
N ILE A 255 -2.53 -2.55 27.20
CA ILE A 255 -1.32 -1.90 27.69
C ILE A 255 -1.69 -0.68 28.56
N ALA A 256 -2.58 0.18 28.08
CA ALA A 256 -3.04 1.35 28.82
C ALA A 256 -3.69 0.96 30.16
N GLU A 257 -4.49 -0.11 30.18
CA GLU A 257 -5.07 -0.69 31.40
C GLU A 257 -4.00 -1.26 32.34
N THR A 258 -3.05 -2.02 31.82
CA THR A 258 -1.98 -2.70 32.59
C THR A 258 -1.01 -1.70 33.23
N LEU A 259 -0.70 -0.63 32.51
CA LEU A 259 0.20 0.43 32.97
C LEU A 259 -0.52 1.53 33.77
N GLY A 260 -1.86 1.47 33.86
CA GLY A 260 -2.67 2.46 34.58
C GLY A 260 -2.63 3.85 33.93
N ILE A 261 -2.47 3.92 32.61
CA ILE A 261 -2.32 5.18 31.86
C ILE A 261 -3.70 5.82 31.55
N GLY A 262 -4.82 5.10 31.77
CA GLY A 262 -6.18 5.63 31.67
C GLY A 262 -6.60 6.05 30.24
N ASN A 263 -7.77 6.68 30.10
CA ASN A 263 -8.33 7.16 28.81
C ASN A 263 -7.50 8.28 28.12
N GLY A 264 -6.32 8.65 28.66
CA GLY A 264 -5.33 9.52 28.03
C GLY A 264 -4.14 8.76 27.42
N GLY A 265 -4.27 7.44 27.23
CA GLY A 265 -3.22 6.55 26.71
C GLY A 265 -2.65 6.95 25.35
N GLU A 266 -3.43 7.63 24.51
CA GLU A 266 -2.98 8.13 23.20
C GLU A 266 -1.80 9.11 23.29
N LYS A 267 -1.63 9.79 24.43
CA LYS A 267 -0.49 10.69 24.66
C LYS A 267 0.84 9.95 24.92
N TYR A 268 0.75 8.66 25.27
CA TYR A 268 1.89 7.84 25.64
C TYR A 268 2.19 6.74 24.63
N ILE A 269 1.20 6.35 23.82
CA ILE A 269 1.33 5.28 22.83
C ILE A 269 1.36 5.89 21.43
N ASP A 270 2.41 5.57 20.67
CA ASP A 270 2.55 5.96 19.28
C ASP A 270 2.61 4.72 18.38
N GLU A 271 1.95 4.76 17.24
CA GLU A 271 1.82 3.66 16.28
C GLU A 271 2.68 3.92 15.05
N ASN A 272 3.40 2.91 14.55
CA ASN A 272 3.99 2.97 13.22
C ASN A 272 2.91 2.81 12.13
N ARG A 273 2.12 3.86 11.94
CA ARG A 273 0.95 3.89 11.06
C ARG A 273 1.31 3.59 9.61
N VAL A 274 2.49 4.01 9.15
CA VAL A 274 2.94 3.73 7.78
C VAL A 274 3.17 2.24 7.59
N LEU A 275 3.93 1.61 8.50
CA LEU A 275 4.19 0.18 8.46
C LEU A 275 2.90 -0.64 8.62
N LEU A 276 2.09 -0.32 9.62
CA LEU A 276 0.83 -1.03 9.90
C LEU A 276 -0.11 -0.98 8.70
N ARG A 277 -0.31 0.21 8.11
CA ARG A 277 -1.15 0.38 6.91
C ARG A 277 -0.64 -0.47 5.75
N ASP A 278 0.67 -0.49 5.52
CA ASP A 278 1.27 -1.24 4.42
C ASP A 278 1.24 -2.76 4.68
N MET A 279 1.20 -3.19 5.95
CA MET A 279 0.87 -4.57 6.34
C MET A 279 -0.62 -4.92 6.17
N GLY A 280 -1.48 -3.94 5.88
CA GLY A 280 -2.92 -4.11 5.76
C GLY A 280 -3.66 -4.03 7.10
N VAL A 281 -3.05 -3.40 8.10
CA VAL A 281 -3.64 -3.09 9.41
C VAL A 281 -3.90 -1.59 9.45
N SER A 282 -5.17 -1.21 9.40
CA SER A 282 -5.57 0.20 9.36
C SER A 282 -6.89 0.35 10.11
N ASP A 283 -7.02 1.39 10.92
CA ASP A 283 -8.29 1.83 11.51
C ASP A 283 -9.15 2.63 10.51
N ASN A 284 -8.59 2.95 9.33
CA ASN A 284 -9.24 3.76 8.31
C ASN A 284 -10.07 2.93 7.33
N ASP A 285 -11.31 2.65 7.72
CA ASP A 285 -12.33 1.96 6.91
C ASP A 285 -12.50 2.54 5.49
N SER A 286 -12.28 3.85 5.31
CA SER A 286 -12.47 4.51 4.01
C SER A 286 -11.35 4.15 3.05
N PHE A 287 -10.11 4.14 3.54
CA PHE A 287 -8.94 3.73 2.75
C PHE A 287 -9.07 2.28 2.29
N ASP A 288 -9.39 1.38 3.22
CA ASP A 288 -9.57 -0.05 2.94
C ASP A 288 -10.69 -0.30 1.93
N ARG A 289 -11.83 0.39 2.09
CA ARG A 289 -12.95 0.28 1.15
C ARG A 289 -12.56 0.70 -0.26
N VAL A 290 -11.81 1.80 -0.41
CA VAL A 290 -11.32 2.25 -1.71
C VAL A 290 -10.37 1.20 -2.30
N LEU A 291 -9.39 0.74 -1.53
CA LEU A 291 -8.39 -0.23 -1.98
C LEU A 291 -9.02 -1.56 -2.41
N TYR A 292 -9.90 -2.15 -1.58
CA TYR A 292 -10.59 -3.39 -1.90
C TYR A 292 -11.58 -3.24 -3.06
N SER A 293 -12.26 -2.09 -3.18
CA SER A 293 -13.18 -1.85 -4.30
C SER A 293 -12.44 -1.76 -5.64
N LEU A 294 -11.27 -1.10 -5.69
CA LEU A 294 -10.42 -1.04 -6.87
C LEU A 294 -9.92 -2.44 -7.26
N GLY A 295 -9.44 -3.21 -6.29
CA GLY A 295 -9.04 -4.61 -6.51
C GLY A 295 -10.18 -5.46 -7.07
N ALA A 296 -11.38 -5.34 -6.50
CA ALA A 296 -12.57 -6.06 -6.94
C ALA A 296 -13.00 -5.68 -8.38
N ILE A 297 -12.92 -4.40 -8.74
CA ILE A 297 -13.21 -3.92 -10.10
C ILE A 297 -12.22 -4.51 -11.09
N LEU A 298 -10.92 -4.46 -10.80
CA LEU A 298 -9.86 -5.00 -11.67
C LEU A 298 -10.03 -6.51 -11.91
N ILE A 299 -10.22 -7.28 -10.84
CA ILE A 299 -10.48 -8.73 -10.94
C ILE A 299 -11.77 -8.98 -11.72
N GLY A 300 -12.82 -8.19 -11.49
CA GLY A 300 -14.08 -8.26 -12.24
C GLY A 300 -13.90 -8.06 -13.74
N LEU A 301 -13.11 -7.06 -14.16
CA LEU A 301 -12.81 -6.80 -15.57
C LEU A 301 -12.06 -7.97 -16.22
N ILE A 302 -11.04 -8.51 -15.54
CA ILE A 302 -10.27 -9.67 -15.99
C ILE A 302 -11.15 -10.91 -16.11
N MET A 303 -12.04 -11.13 -15.14
CA MET A 303 -13.00 -12.23 -15.17
C MET A 303 -13.97 -12.10 -16.35
N VAL A 304 -14.55 -10.92 -16.59
CA VAL A 304 -15.48 -10.72 -17.71
C VAL A 304 -14.83 -11.02 -19.06
N GLY A 305 -13.59 -10.53 -19.28
CA GLY A 305 -12.83 -10.81 -20.50
C GLY A 305 -12.50 -12.30 -20.64
N SER A 306 -12.00 -12.90 -19.55
CA SER A 306 -11.65 -14.33 -19.50
C SER A 306 -12.85 -15.24 -19.75
N VAL A 307 -14.01 -14.92 -19.15
CA VAL A 307 -15.25 -15.68 -19.33
C VAL A 307 -15.66 -15.66 -20.80
N SER A 308 -15.62 -14.49 -21.45
CA SER A 308 -15.97 -14.37 -22.86
C SER A 308 -15.08 -15.24 -23.76
N LEU A 309 -13.76 -15.20 -23.54
CA LEU A 309 -12.78 -15.94 -24.32
C LEU A 309 -12.95 -17.46 -24.14
N ILE A 310 -13.02 -17.93 -22.90
CA ILE A 310 -13.14 -19.35 -22.56
C ILE A 310 -14.52 -19.88 -22.99
N TYR A 311 -15.58 -19.10 -22.78
CA TYR A 311 -16.94 -19.44 -23.23
C TYR A 311 -16.98 -19.71 -24.73
N ASN A 312 -16.36 -18.84 -25.55
CA ASN A 312 -16.36 -18.99 -27.00
C ASN A 312 -15.67 -20.31 -27.39
N SER A 313 -14.56 -20.66 -26.75
CA SER A 313 -13.87 -21.93 -27.01
C SER A 313 -14.72 -23.16 -26.63
N PHE A 314 -15.32 -23.17 -25.44
CA PHE A 314 -16.20 -24.27 -25.03
C PHE A 314 -17.46 -24.36 -25.87
N SER A 315 -18.05 -23.23 -26.26
CA SER A 315 -19.22 -23.17 -27.13
C SER A 315 -18.96 -23.83 -28.48
N ILE A 316 -17.80 -23.56 -29.08
CA ILE A 316 -17.34 -24.23 -30.31
C ILE A 316 -17.13 -25.73 -30.07
N SER A 317 -16.36 -26.09 -29.03
CA SER A 317 -16.06 -27.49 -28.67
C SER A 317 -17.31 -28.34 -28.44
N VAL A 318 -18.32 -27.75 -27.78
CA VAL A 318 -19.60 -28.41 -27.51
C VAL A 318 -20.45 -28.49 -28.78
N SER A 319 -20.51 -27.41 -29.58
CA SER A 319 -21.29 -27.37 -30.81
C SER A 319 -20.86 -28.45 -31.81
N GLU A 320 -19.56 -28.65 -31.99
CA GLU A 320 -19.00 -29.68 -32.87
C GLU A 320 -19.32 -31.11 -32.40
N ARG A 321 -19.39 -31.33 -31.08
CA ARG A 321 -19.70 -32.63 -30.46
C ARG A 321 -21.19 -32.87 -30.24
N THR A 322 -22.05 -31.94 -30.64
CA THR A 322 -23.51 -32.08 -30.49
C THR A 322 -24.00 -33.41 -31.05
N LYS A 323 -23.54 -33.84 -32.23
CA LYS A 323 -23.92 -35.13 -32.83
C LYS A 323 -23.48 -36.33 -31.98
N GLN A 324 -22.29 -36.27 -31.38
CA GLN A 324 -21.80 -37.32 -30.47
C GLN A 324 -22.64 -37.40 -29.19
N PHE A 325 -23.01 -36.24 -28.62
CA PHE A 325 -23.93 -36.19 -27.49
C PHE A 325 -25.32 -36.70 -27.86
N GLY A 326 -25.82 -36.43 -29.07
CA GLY A 326 -27.06 -37.00 -29.59
C GLY A 326 -27.05 -38.52 -29.64
N LEU A 327 -25.97 -39.11 -30.16
CA LEU A 327 -25.78 -40.56 -30.20
C LEU A 327 -25.71 -41.17 -28.79
N LEU A 328 -24.99 -40.54 -27.85
CA LEU A 328 -24.92 -41.00 -26.46
C LEU A 328 -26.30 -40.93 -25.77
N SER A 329 -27.06 -39.86 -26.01
CA SER A 329 -28.44 -39.72 -25.50
C SER A 329 -29.36 -40.80 -26.07
N SER A 330 -29.22 -41.17 -27.35
CA SER A 330 -30.00 -42.25 -27.97
C SER A 330 -29.74 -43.62 -27.34
N VAL A 331 -28.54 -43.84 -26.79
CA VAL A 331 -28.17 -45.07 -26.07
C VAL A 331 -28.48 -44.98 -24.56
N GLY A 332 -29.15 -43.90 -24.11
CA GLY A 332 -29.66 -43.75 -22.74
C GLY A 332 -28.83 -42.86 -21.82
N ALA A 333 -27.84 -42.10 -22.33
CA ALA A 333 -27.10 -41.14 -21.49
C ALA A 333 -28.01 -40.01 -21.00
N THR A 334 -27.99 -39.76 -19.69
CA THR A 334 -28.81 -38.69 -19.09
C THR A 334 -28.22 -37.30 -19.35
N SER A 335 -29.07 -36.27 -19.38
CA SER A 335 -28.65 -34.86 -19.46
C SER A 335 -27.64 -34.46 -18.37
N LYS A 336 -27.76 -35.05 -17.16
CA LYS A 336 -26.82 -34.83 -16.05
C LYS A 336 -25.44 -35.43 -16.37
N GLN A 337 -25.38 -36.63 -16.94
CA GLN A 337 -24.14 -37.27 -17.34
C GLN A 337 -23.43 -36.50 -18.46
N LEU A 338 -24.16 -36.00 -19.46
CA LEU A 338 -23.60 -35.15 -20.52
C LEU A 338 -23.07 -33.81 -19.98
N ARG A 339 -23.83 -33.14 -19.10
CA ARG A 339 -23.37 -31.90 -18.45
C ARG A 339 -22.10 -32.15 -17.62
N ARG A 340 -22.06 -33.24 -16.85
CA ARG A 340 -20.88 -33.63 -16.05
C ARG A 340 -19.68 -33.97 -16.94
N SER A 341 -19.90 -34.51 -18.13
CA SER A 341 -18.86 -34.75 -19.14
C SER A 341 -18.14 -33.46 -19.54
N VAL A 342 -18.88 -32.37 -19.78
CA VAL A 342 -18.32 -31.06 -20.16
C VAL A 342 -17.55 -30.43 -18.99
N PHE A 343 -18.06 -30.53 -17.76
CA PHE A 343 -17.32 -30.06 -16.58
C PHE A 343 -16.06 -30.90 -16.32
N PHE A 344 -16.11 -32.20 -16.53
CA PHE A 344 -14.95 -33.08 -16.41
C PHE A 344 -13.86 -32.70 -17.42
N GLU A 345 -14.25 -32.39 -18.66
CA GLU A 345 -13.33 -31.82 -19.66
C GLU A 345 -12.73 -30.50 -19.19
N ALA A 346 -13.55 -29.58 -18.69
CA ALA A 346 -13.08 -28.30 -18.19
C ALA A 346 -12.07 -28.46 -17.05
N LEU A 347 -12.29 -29.40 -16.13
CA LEU A 347 -11.38 -29.71 -15.03
C LEU A 347 -10.04 -30.30 -15.53
N ILE A 348 -10.05 -31.18 -16.54
CA ILE A 348 -8.82 -31.71 -17.12
C ILE A 348 -8.00 -30.59 -17.79
N LEU A 349 -8.69 -29.72 -18.53
CA LEU A 349 -8.04 -28.58 -19.19
C LEU A 349 -7.53 -27.56 -18.17
N ALA A 350 -8.27 -27.33 -17.08
CA ALA A 350 -7.87 -26.47 -15.97
C ALA A 350 -6.66 -27.04 -15.22
N ALA A 351 -6.59 -28.36 -15.00
CA ALA A 351 -5.47 -29.01 -14.32
C ALA A 351 -4.14 -28.83 -15.07
N VAL A 352 -4.17 -28.58 -16.38
CA VAL A 352 -2.97 -28.27 -17.18
C VAL A 352 -2.82 -26.76 -17.36
N GLY A 353 -3.90 -26.06 -17.67
CA GLY A 353 -3.87 -24.65 -18.02
C GLY A 353 -3.63 -23.72 -16.83
N ILE A 354 -4.15 -24.04 -15.63
CA ILE A 354 -3.95 -23.20 -14.44
C ILE A 354 -2.48 -23.23 -13.99
N PRO A 355 -1.80 -24.39 -13.81
CA PRO A 355 -0.39 -24.38 -13.43
C PRO A 355 0.50 -23.64 -14.43
N LEU A 356 0.29 -23.88 -15.73
CA LEU A 356 1.03 -23.17 -16.78
C LEU A 356 0.71 -21.67 -16.80
N GLY A 357 -0.54 -21.29 -16.54
CA GLY A 357 -0.95 -19.90 -16.41
C GLY A 357 -0.35 -19.21 -15.20
N VAL A 358 -0.33 -19.86 -14.03
CA VAL A 358 0.32 -19.33 -12.82
C VAL A 358 1.80 -19.08 -13.08
N LEU A 359 2.51 -20.07 -13.66
CA LEU A 359 3.92 -19.91 -14.03
C LEU A 359 4.13 -18.76 -15.02
N ALA A 360 3.34 -18.70 -16.09
CA ALA A 360 3.42 -17.61 -17.07
C ALA A 360 3.09 -16.24 -16.46
N GLY A 361 2.15 -16.18 -15.51
CA GLY A 361 1.77 -14.96 -14.80
C GLY A 361 2.88 -14.44 -13.91
N ILE A 362 3.50 -15.31 -13.10
CA ILE A 362 4.64 -14.96 -12.24
C ILE A 362 5.84 -14.51 -13.08
N LEU A 363 6.16 -15.24 -14.16
CA LEU A 363 7.25 -14.86 -15.06
C LEU A 363 6.97 -13.53 -15.76
N GLY A 364 5.76 -13.34 -16.29
CA GLY A 364 5.37 -12.13 -17.00
C GLY A 364 5.40 -10.89 -16.10
N ILE A 365 4.88 -11.00 -14.87
CA ILE A 365 4.96 -9.89 -13.93
C ILE A 365 6.38 -9.66 -13.42
N GLY A 366 7.17 -10.70 -13.21
CA GLY A 366 8.56 -10.56 -12.80
C GLY A 366 9.42 -9.81 -13.81
N VAL A 367 9.24 -10.10 -15.11
CA VAL A 367 9.89 -9.32 -16.19
C VAL A 367 9.40 -7.88 -16.18
N THR A 368 8.10 -7.65 -15.99
CA THR A 368 7.54 -6.29 -15.90
C THR A 368 8.14 -5.51 -14.74
N LEU A 369 8.18 -6.10 -13.54
CA LEU A 369 8.74 -5.45 -12.34
C LEU A 369 10.24 -5.18 -12.49
N TYR A 370 10.99 -6.06 -13.15
CA TYR A 370 12.42 -5.83 -13.42
C TYR A 370 12.68 -4.59 -14.29
N PHE A 371 11.83 -4.33 -15.29
CA PHE A 371 11.99 -3.13 -16.13
C PHE A 371 11.46 -1.86 -15.45
N VAL A 372 10.49 -2.00 -14.54
CA VAL A 372 9.84 -0.87 -13.86
C VAL A 372 10.55 -0.51 -12.55
N SER A 373 11.33 -1.41 -11.96
CA SER A 373 11.95 -1.20 -10.63
C SER A 373 12.71 0.12 -10.57
N GLY A 374 13.53 0.42 -11.58
CA GLY A 374 14.30 1.67 -11.67
C GLY A 374 13.47 2.96 -11.74
N LEU A 375 12.23 2.87 -12.22
CA LEU A 375 11.30 4.01 -12.26
C LEU A 375 10.63 4.27 -10.91
N LEU A 376 10.54 3.25 -10.05
CA LEU A 376 9.93 3.38 -8.72
C LEU A 376 10.95 3.81 -7.65
N GLU A 377 12.25 3.71 -7.93
CA GLU A 377 13.32 4.13 -7.01
C GLU A 377 13.18 5.61 -6.62
N SER A 378 12.70 6.46 -7.53
CA SER A 378 12.48 7.88 -7.26
C SER A 378 11.18 8.22 -6.52
N LEU A 379 10.29 7.25 -6.31
CA LEU A 379 8.99 7.48 -5.67
C LEU A 379 9.01 7.29 -4.16
N VAL A 380 9.99 6.56 -3.63
CA VAL A 380 10.14 6.33 -2.19
C VAL A 380 11.42 7.00 -1.73
N THR A 381 11.26 8.09 -0.96
CA THR A 381 12.37 8.88 -0.40
C THR A 381 12.92 8.21 0.87
N SER A 382 13.39 6.97 0.77
CA SER A 382 14.08 6.31 1.88
C SER A 382 15.58 6.62 1.84
N ALA A 383 16.22 6.69 3.02
CA ALA A 383 17.67 6.89 3.14
C ALA A 383 18.48 5.72 2.53
N VAL A 384 17.84 4.56 2.36
CA VAL A 384 18.44 3.33 1.83
C VAL A 384 17.68 2.83 0.63
N TYR A 385 18.43 2.30 -0.34
CA TYR A 385 17.90 1.63 -1.51
C TYR A 385 17.14 0.35 -1.14
N VAL A 386 15.84 0.33 -1.42
CA VAL A 386 14.99 -0.87 -1.29
C VAL A 386 14.61 -1.37 -2.68
N PRO A 387 15.08 -2.56 -3.11
CA PRO A 387 14.73 -3.08 -4.43
C PRO A 387 13.30 -3.64 -4.45
N LEU A 388 12.55 -3.29 -5.50
CA LEU A 388 11.27 -3.94 -5.82
C LEU A 388 11.53 -5.36 -6.35
N THR A 389 11.33 -6.35 -5.47
CA THR A 389 11.47 -7.77 -5.81
C THR A 389 10.12 -8.44 -5.98
N VAL A 390 10.04 -9.44 -6.85
CA VAL A 390 8.86 -10.30 -6.94
C VAL A 390 8.68 -11.04 -5.62
N SER A 391 7.59 -10.73 -4.90
CA SER A 391 7.17 -11.45 -3.71
C SER A 391 5.91 -12.24 -4.05
N VAL A 392 6.00 -13.56 -3.99
CA VAL A 392 4.88 -14.45 -4.28
C VAL A 392 4.29 -14.95 -2.97
N SER A 393 3.19 -14.33 -2.55
CA SER A 393 2.46 -14.76 -1.36
C SER A 393 1.62 -16.01 -1.65
N VAL A 394 1.67 -17.00 -0.74
CA VAL A 394 0.89 -18.25 -0.84
C VAL A 394 -0.62 -17.95 -0.91
N PRO A 395 -1.20 -17.09 -0.03
CA PRO A 395 -2.56 -16.59 -0.18
C PRO A 395 -2.89 -16.06 -1.59
N SER A 396 -2.00 -15.30 -2.20
CA SER A 396 -2.20 -14.72 -3.54
C SER A 396 -2.27 -15.77 -4.64
N ILE A 397 -1.44 -16.83 -4.56
CA ILE A 397 -1.53 -17.96 -5.51
C ILE A 397 -2.83 -18.72 -5.31
N VAL A 398 -3.20 -19.02 -4.06
CA VAL A 398 -4.42 -19.77 -3.75
C VAL A 398 -5.65 -19.00 -4.24
N ALA A 399 -5.71 -17.69 -3.98
CA ALA A 399 -6.76 -16.82 -4.49
C ALA A 399 -6.79 -16.79 -6.03
N ALA A 400 -5.63 -16.72 -6.70
CA ALA A 400 -5.55 -16.73 -8.16
C ALA A 400 -6.04 -18.06 -8.76
N VAL A 401 -5.60 -19.20 -8.22
CA VAL A 401 -6.02 -20.55 -8.65
C VAL A 401 -7.53 -20.72 -8.45
N PHE A 402 -8.05 -20.29 -7.30
CA PHE A 402 -9.48 -20.38 -6.98
C PHE A 402 -10.31 -19.52 -7.93
N THR A 403 -9.89 -18.27 -8.17
CA THR A 403 -10.59 -17.33 -9.06
C THR A 403 -10.54 -17.80 -10.52
N ALA A 404 -9.40 -18.31 -10.98
CA ALA A 404 -9.26 -18.91 -12.31
C ALA A 404 -10.18 -20.14 -12.46
N LEU A 405 -10.23 -21.01 -11.46
CA LEU A 405 -11.11 -22.18 -11.47
C LEU A 405 -12.59 -21.77 -11.54
N ILE A 406 -13.02 -20.80 -10.72
CA ILE A 406 -14.38 -20.25 -10.77
C ILE A 406 -14.69 -19.69 -12.17
N THR A 407 -13.77 -18.90 -12.74
CA THR A 407 -13.90 -18.31 -14.07
C THR A 407 -14.13 -19.38 -15.15
N ILE A 408 -13.34 -20.47 -15.11
CA ILE A 408 -13.46 -21.60 -16.05
C ILE A 408 -14.81 -22.31 -15.88
N LEU A 409 -15.22 -22.57 -14.63
CA LEU A 409 -16.48 -23.27 -14.35
C LEU A 409 -17.69 -22.44 -14.80
N ILE A 410 -17.69 -21.12 -14.56
CA ILE A 410 -18.72 -20.20 -15.04
C ILE A 410 -18.78 -20.24 -16.58
N SER A 411 -17.63 -20.17 -17.23
CA SER A 411 -17.51 -20.20 -18.70
C SER A 411 -18.04 -21.49 -19.31
N ALA A 412 -17.76 -22.64 -18.69
CA ALA A 412 -18.19 -23.95 -19.16
C ALA A 412 -19.68 -24.23 -18.85
N ASN A 413 -20.27 -23.56 -17.85
CA ASN A 413 -21.63 -23.86 -17.38
C ASN A 413 -22.70 -23.58 -18.44
N ILE A 414 -22.62 -22.45 -19.15
CA ILE A 414 -23.61 -22.07 -20.16
C ILE A 414 -23.60 -23.05 -21.36
N PRO A 415 -22.45 -23.37 -21.99
CA PRO A 415 -22.37 -24.39 -23.04
C PRO A 415 -22.81 -25.77 -22.55
N ALA A 416 -22.42 -26.17 -21.33
CA ALA A 416 -22.78 -27.46 -20.76
C ALA A 416 -24.30 -27.61 -20.60
N LYS A 417 -24.98 -26.60 -20.02
CA LYS A 417 -26.44 -26.58 -19.86
C LYS A 417 -27.17 -26.58 -21.20
N ARG A 418 -26.61 -25.92 -22.22
CA ARG A 418 -27.18 -25.88 -23.57
C ARG A 418 -27.13 -27.26 -24.24
N SER A 419 -25.99 -27.94 -24.21
CA SER A 419 -25.84 -29.26 -24.82
C SER A 419 -26.75 -30.31 -24.20
N SER A 420 -26.86 -30.32 -22.86
CA SER A 420 -27.66 -31.31 -22.13
C SER A 420 -29.17 -31.22 -22.40
N LYS A 421 -29.64 -30.09 -22.96
CA LYS A 421 -31.06 -29.85 -23.29
C LYS A 421 -31.40 -30.09 -24.75
N THR A 422 -30.42 -30.45 -25.58
CA THR A 422 -30.66 -30.73 -27.01
C THR A 422 -31.23 -32.13 -27.14
N SER A 423 -32.34 -32.30 -27.88
CA SER A 423 -32.93 -33.63 -28.09
C SER A 423 -31.99 -34.51 -28.94
N ALA A 424 -32.04 -35.82 -28.74
CA ALA A 424 -31.19 -36.75 -29.49
C ALA A 424 -31.43 -36.64 -31.01
N VAL A 425 -32.69 -36.48 -31.42
CA VAL A 425 -33.09 -36.33 -32.83
C VAL A 425 -32.55 -35.02 -33.42
N ASP A 426 -32.70 -33.89 -32.71
CA ASP A 426 -32.18 -32.60 -33.18
C ASP A 426 -30.65 -32.59 -33.27
N ALA A 427 -29.99 -33.23 -32.30
CA ALA A 427 -28.55 -33.35 -32.23
C ALA A 427 -27.95 -34.18 -33.38
N ILE A 428 -28.64 -35.26 -33.79
CA ILE A 428 -28.22 -36.12 -34.90
C ILE A 428 -28.50 -35.46 -36.25
N ARG A 429 -29.65 -34.80 -36.42
CA ARG A 429 -30.01 -34.10 -37.67
C ARG A 429 -29.08 -32.93 -37.97
N GLN A 430 -28.48 -32.28 -36.96
CA GLN A 430 -27.68 -31.04 -37.05
C GLN A 430 -28.39 -29.84 -37.72
N SER A 431 -29.52 -30.04 -38.40
CA SER A 431 -30.46 -29.04 -38.85
C SER A 431 -31.55 -28.89 -37.80
N THR A 432 -31.50 -27.79 -37.04
CA THR A 432 -32.68 -27.37 -36.28
C THR A 432 -33.67 -26.83 -37.30
N ASP A 433 -34.85 -27.44 -37.43
CA ASP A 433 -35.95 -26.85 -38.22
C ASP A 433 -36.35 -25.54 -37.52
N ILE A 434 -35.71 -24.42 -37.91
CA ILE A 434 -35.99 -23.13 -37.30
C ILE A 434 -37.34 -22.68 -37.85
N LYS A 435 -38.42 -22.95 -37.10
CA LYS A 435 -39.76 -22.42 -37.38
C LYS A 435 -39.74 -20.88 -37.26
N LEU A 436 -39.31 -20.20 -38.32
CA LEU A 436 -39.24 -18.74 -38.39
C LEU A 436 -40.48 -18.20 -39.08
N LYS A 437 -41.14 -17.24 -38.44
CA LYS A 437 -42.19 -16.46 -39.11
C LYS A 437 -41.51 -15.45 -40.04
N THR A 438 -42.05 -15.23 -41.24
CA THR A 438 -41.49 -14.28 -42.25
C THR A 438 -41.22 -12.88 -41.66
N LYS A 439 -42.06 -12.41 -40.73
CA LYS A 439 -41.86 -11.14 -40.01
C LYS A 439 -40.57 -11.09 -39.17
N GLN A 440 -40.07 -12.22 -38.66
CA GLN A 440 -38.89 -12.28 -37.78
C GLN A 440 -37.56 -12.10 -38.53
N VAL A 441 -37.57 -12.30 -39.85
CA VAL A 441 -36.39 -12.23 -40.71
C VAL A 441 -36.49 -11.04 -41.69
N LYS A 442 -37.61 -10.29 -41.69
CA LYS A 442 -37.76 -9.06 -42.49
C LYS A 442 -36.65 -8.06 -42.17
N THR A 443 -36.13 -7.46 -43.22
CA THR A 443 -35.10 -6.41 -43.25
C THR A 443 -35.73 -5.11 -43.72
N SER A 444 -35.11 -3.98 -43.37
CA SER A 444 -35.59 -2.67 -43.82
C SER A 444 -35.22 -2.46 -45.28
N TRP A 445 -36.02 -1.70 -46.01
CA TRP A 445 -35.72 -1.33 -47.39
C TRP A 445 -34.40 -0.55 -47.50
N LEU A 446 -34.07 0.24 -46.46
CA LEU A 446 -32.80 0.97 -46.33
C LEU A 446 -31.59 0.03 -46.35
N THR A 447 -31.72 -1.17 -45.77
CA THR A 447 -30.61 -2.13 -45.70
C THR A 447 -30.23 -2.63 -47.09
N ARG A 448 -31.23 -2.83 -47.95
CA ARG A 448 -31.03 -3.21 -49.34
C ARG A 448 -30.50 -2.06 -50.19
N LYS A 449 -30.87 -0.82 -49.88
CA LYS A 449 -30.35 0.39 -50.56
C LYS A 449 -28.88 0.66 -50.23
N LEU A 450 -28.48 0.49 -48.97
CA LEU A 450 -27.11 0.78 -48.52
C LEU A 450 -26.11 -0.35 -48.80
N PHE A 451 -26.53 -1.62 -48.71
CA PHE A 451 -25.62 -2.77 -48.76
C PHE A 451 -25.98 -3.80 -49.86
N GLY A 452 -26.91 -3.45 -50.76
CA GLY A 452 -27.33 -4.33 -51.85
C GLY A 452 -28.05 -5.61 -51.41
N MET A 453 -28.12 -6.60 -52.31
CA MET A 453 -28.71 -7.91 -52.01
C MET A 453 -27.85 -8.74 -51.06
N GLU A 454 -26.54 -8.60 -51.13
CA GLU A 454 -25.59 -9.33 -50.27
C GLU A 454 -25.78 -8.94 -48.81
N GLY A 455 -25.89 -7.64 -48.51
CA GLY A 455 -26.17 -7.14 -47.16
C GLY A 455 -27.54 -7.56 -46.64
N ASP A 456 -28.55 -7.59 -47.51
CA ASP A 456 -29.90 -8.06 -47.17
C ASP A 456 -29.89 -9.55 -46.76
N LEU A 457 -29.21 -10.40 -47.53
CA LEU A 457 -29.04 -11.82 -47.23
C LEU A 457 -28.20 -12.04 -45.96
N ALA A 458 -27.13 -11.25 -45.79
CA ALA A 458 -26.29 -11.30 -44.59
C ALA A 458 -27.11 -10.97 -43.32
N LEU A 459 -27.90 -9.89 -43.33
CA LEU A 459 -28.73 -9.53 -42.19
C LEU A 459 -29.82 -10.57 -41.89
N LYS A 460 -30.42 -11.15 -42.92
CA LYS A 460 -31.36 -12.27 -42.76
C LYS A 460 -30.69 -13.47 -42.10
N ASN A 461 -29.44 -13.78 -42.46
CA ASN A 461 -28.67 -14.85 -41.83
C ASN A 461 -28.36 -14.55 -40.34
N LEU A 462 -27.98 -13.32 -40.01
CA LEU A 462 -27.77 -12.89 -38.62
C LEU A 462 -29.07 -12.96 -37.79
N LYS A 463 -30.19 -12.51 -38.37
CA LYS A 463 -31.54 -12.60 -37.77
C LYS A 463 -32.06 -14.03 -37.66
N ARG A 464 -31.62 -14.95 -38.52
CA ARG A 464 -31.89 -16.40 -38.40
C ARG A 464 -31.12 -16.99 -37.23
N ASN A 465 -29.83 -16.65 -37.10
CA ASN A 465 -28.92 -17.17 -36.07
C ASN A 465 -28.76 -16.23 -34.87
N LYS A 466 -29.85 -15.71 -34.31
CA LYS A 466 -29.85 -14.65 -33.26
C LYS A 466 -28.93 -14.95 -32.08
N LYS A 467 -28.81 -16.22 -31.67
CA LYS A 467 -27.95 -16.63 -30.55
C LYS A 467 -26.46 -16.48 -30.88
N ARG A 468 -26.02 -16.93 -32.05
CA ARG A 468 -24.62 -16.80 -32.51
C ARG A 468 -24.27 -15.34 -32.76
N TYR A 469 -25.18 -14.60 -33.39
CA TYR A 469 -25.04 -13.16 -33.61
C TYR A 469 -24.87 -12.39 -32.29
N ARG A 470 -25.77 -12.59 -31.31
CA ARG A 470 -25.67 -11.95 -29.99
C ARG A 470 -24.37 -12.27 -29.27
N SER A 471 -23.93 -13.53 -29.32
CA SER A 471 -22.65 -13.95 -28.70
C SER A 471 -21.43 -13.25 -29.32
N THR A 472 -21.42 -13.10 -30.64
CA THR A 472 -20.31 -12.48 -31.37
C THR A 472 -20.25 -10.98 -31.06
N ILE A 473 -21.40 -10.30 -31.10
CA ILE A 473 -21.49 -8.88 -30.75
C ILE A 473 -21.14 -8.64 -29.29
N LEU A 474 -21.65 -9.47 -28.36
CA LEU A 474 -21.34 -9.33 -26.94
C LEU A 474 -19.83 -9.46 -26.70
N SER A 475 -19.17 -10.41 -27.36
CA SER A 475 -17.72 -10.61 -27.24
C SER A 475 -16.94 -9.39 -27.76
N LEU A 476 -17.33 -8.86 -28.92
CA LEU A 476 -16.72 -7.66 -29.50
C LEU A 476 -16.95 -6.44 -28.60
N PHE A 477 -18.17 -6.25 -28.12
CA PHE A 477 -18.54 -5.17 -27.21
C PHE A 477 -17.74 -5.22 -25.92
N ILE A 478 -17.64 -6.39 -25.27
CA ILE A 478 -16.82 -6.58 -24.06
C ILE A 478 -15.36 -6.21 -24.34
N SER A 479 -14.79 -6.63 -25.47
CA SER A 479 -13.42 -6.29 -25.83
C SER A 479 -13.21 -4.78 -25.96
N VAL A 480 -14.14 -4.07 -26.62
CA VAL A 480 -14.06 -2.61 -26.78
C VAL A 480 -14.21 -1.91 -25.42
N VAL A 481 -15.18 -2.33 -24.61
CA VAL A 481 -15.39 -1.77 -23.27
C VAL A 481 -14.15 -1.97 -22.40
N LEU A 482 -13.59 -3.18 -22.34
CA LEU A 482 -12.39 -3.46 -21.56
C LEU A 482 -11.21 -2.61 -22.01
N PHE A 483 -11.01 -2.45 -23.32
CA PHE A 483 -9.94 -1.62 -23.86
C PHE A 483 -10.11 -0.14 -23.50
N VAL A 484 -11.31 0.41 -23.73
CA VAL A 484 -11.61 1.82 -23.43
C VAL A 484 -11.52 2.08 -21.93
N SER A 485 -12.06 1.20 -21.08
CA SER A 485 -11.97 1.33 -19.62
C SER A 485 -10.52 1.29 -19.13
N ALA A 486 -9.70 0.35 -19.62
CA ALA A 486 -8.29 0.27 -19.23
C ALA A 486 -7.49 1.49 -19.71
N SER A 487 -7.75 1.98 -20.93
CA SER A 487 -7.12 3.17 -21.47
C SER A 487 -7.51 4.43 -20.70
N ALA A 488 -8.81 4.60 -20.40
CA ALA A 488 -9.32 5.73 -19.64
C ALA A 488 -8.74 5.72 -18.22
N PHE A 489 -8.74 4.56 -17.56
CA PHE A 489 -8.12 4.41 -16.23
C PHE A 489 -6.64 4.79 -16.24
N SER A 490 -5.88 4.32 -17.23
CA SER A 490 -4.45 4.65 -17.36
C SER A 490 -4.23 6.15 -17.62
N MET A 491 -5.09 6.77 -18.43
CA MET A 491 -5.05 8.21 -18.70
C MET A 491 -5.38 9.02 -17.45
N TYR A 492 -6.44 8.66 -16.72
CA TYR A 492 -6.80 9.33 -15.47
C TYR A 492 -5.73 9.17 -14.40
N LEU A 493 -5.15 7.98 -14.25
CA LEU A 493 -4.02 7.79 -13.34
C LEU A 493 -2.83 8.69 -13.70
N ARG A 494 -2.48 8.75 -15.00
CA ARG A 494 -1.40 9.62 -15.46
C ARG A 494 -1.72 11.08 -15.16
N ASP A 495 -2.92 11.55 -15.48
CA ASP A 495 -3.32 12.94 -15.22
C ASP A 495 -3.34 13.24 -13.72
N SER A 496 -3.82 12.32 -12.88
CA SER A 496 -3.80 12.46 -11.42
C SER A 496 -2.36 12.61 -10.90
N VAL A 497 -1.44 11.75 -11.32
CA VAL A 497 -0.02 11.84 -10.91
C VAL A 497 0.59 13.14 -11.43
N MET A 498 0.39 13.47 -12.71
CA MET A 498 0.94 14.69 -13.31
C MET A 498 0.37 15.98 -12.71
N ASN A 499 -0.86 15.95 -12.18
CA ASN A 499 -1.46 17.09 -11.50
C ASN A 499 -0.97 17.25 -10.06
N VAL A 500 -0.71 16.14 -9.35
CA VAL A 500 -0.14 16.16 -7.98
C VAL A 500 1.33 16.57 -8.01
N TYR A 501 2.11 15.98 -8.90
CA TYR A 501 3.52 16.30 -9.10
C TYR A 501 3.73 17.35 -10.19
N LYS A 502 2.74 18.22 -10.40
CA LYS A 502 2.92 19.34 -11.32
C LYS A 502 3.87 20.32 -10.66
N ASP A 503 5.16 20.16 -10.91
CA ASP A 503 6.16 21.09 -10.42
C ASP A 503 5.74 22.51 -10.82
N ALA A 504 5.69 23.38 -9.82
CA ALA A 504 5.51 24.79 -10.09
C ALA A 504 6.70 25.25 -10.94
N ASN A 505 6.41 25.76 -12.13
CA ASN A 505 7.42 26.07 -13.13
C ASN A 505 8.14 27.38 -12.78
N TYR A 506 9.01 27.32 -11.76
CA TYR A 506 9.85 28.42 -11.30
C TYR A 506 11.31 27.98 -11.19
N ASP A 507 12.23 28.91 -11.44
CA ASP A 507 13.67 28.69 -11.24
C ASP A 507 14.11 29.11 -9.83
N LEU A 508 13.39 30.06 -9.22
CA LEU A 508 13.66 30.64 -7.90
C LEU A 508 12.34 30.86 -7.15
N PHE A 509 12.37 30.60 -5.84
CA PHE A 509 11.24 30.82 -4.93
C PHE A 509 11.72 31.62 -3.72
N TYR A 510 10.97 32.66 -3.36
CA TYR A 510 11.26 33.55 -2.24
C TYR A 510 10.09 33.52 -1.27
N ASN A 511 10.37 33.20 0.00
CA ASN A 511 9.41 33.21 1.10
C ASN A 511 9.74 34.37 2.04
N SER A 512 8.74 35.17 2.41
CA SER A 512 8.85 36.04 3.59
C SER A 512 8.40 35.27 4.83
N TYR A 513 9.16 35.35 5.91
CA TYR A 513 8.74 34.84 7.22
C TYR A 513 7.85 35.86 7.96
N GLN A 514 7.09 35.39 8.96
CA GLN A 514 6.17 36.21 9.77
C GLN A 514 6.84 37.51 10.27
N GLY A 515 6.12 38.63 10.21
CA GLY A 515 6.53 39.92 10.76
C GLY A 515 6.88 41.02 9.74
N GLN A 516 6.91 40.73 8.43
CA GLN A 516 7.04 41.75 7.39
C GLN A 516 5.67 42.23 6.90
N SER A 517 5.52 43.54 6.66
CA SER A 517 4.27 44.13 6.17
C SER A 517 3.98 43.71 4.73
N GLU A 518 2.70 43.63 4.33
CA GLU A 518 2.33 43.36 2.93
C GLU A 518 3.02 44.32 1.93
N ASP A 519 3.26 45.56 2.34
CA ASP A 519 3.97 46.57 1.54
C ASP A 519 5.41 46.16 1.21
N THR A 520 6.12 45.53 2.15
CA THR A 520 7.52 45.09 1.93
C THR A 520 7.61 43.89 0.98
N LEU A 521 6.60 43.02 0.98
CA LEU A 521 6.47 41.90 0.04
C LEU A 521 6.20 42.38 -1.39
N SER A 522 5.30 43.36 -1.57
CA SER A 522 5.01 43.91 -2.89
C SER A 522 6.23 44.62 -3.48
N GLU A 523 6.96 45.38 -2.66
CA GLU A 523 8.17 46.07 -3.09
C GLU A 523 9.28 45.07 -3.47
N ALA A 524 9.47 44.00 -2.68
CA ALA A 524 10.40 42.93 -3.02
C ALA A 524 10.04 42.24 -4.34
N TYR A 525 8.75 41.96 -4.57
CA TYR A 525 8.25 41.37 -5.81
C TYR A 525 8.55 42.24 -7.04
N ASP A 526 8.25 43.54 -6.95
CA ASP A 526 8.50 44.50 -8.04
C ASP A 526 10.00 44.66 -8.32
N ASN A 527 10.83 44.70 -7.27
CA ASN A 527 12.29 44.77 -7.41
C ASN A 527 12.88 43.52 -8.07
N ILE A 528 12.37 42.33 -7.74
CA ILE A 528 12.80 41.07 -8.36
C ILE A 528 12.40 41.05 -9.85
N LEU A 529 11.18 41.49 -10.18
CA LEU A 529 10.70 41.60 -11.56
C LEU A 529 11.49 42.63 -12.39
N ALA A 530 12.07 43.65 -11.75
CA ALA A 530 12.85 44.67 -12.43
C ALA A 530 14.26 44.21 -12.84
N LEU A 531 14.72 43.03 -12.37
CA LEU A 531 16.02 42.49 -12.77
C LEU A 531 15.98 42.00 -14.23
N ASP A 532 16.96 42.41 -15.05
CA ASP A 532 17.05 42.06 -16.47
C ASP A 532 17.06 40.54 -16.76
N SER A 533 17.46 39.73 -15.76
CA SER A 533 17.52 38.26 -15.87
C SER A 533 16.20 37.57 -15.52
N VAL A 534 15.21 38.29 -14.98
CA VAL A 534 13.91 37.73 -14.57
C VAL A 534 12.90 37.97 -15.68
N LYS A 535 12.41 36.88 -16.27
CA LYS A 535 11.47 36.93 -17.41
C LYS A 535 10.01 37.09 -16.98
N GLN A 536 9.65 36.48 -15.86
CA GLN A 536 8.29 36.42 -15.35
C GLN A 536 8.35 36.15 -13.84
N GLY A 537 7.40 36.70 -13.10
CA GLY A 537 7.19 36.47 -11.68
C GLY A 537 5.73 36.17 -11.40
N SER A 538 5.47 35.55 -10.25
CA SER A 538 4.13 35.40 -9.69
C SER A 538 4.26 35.44 -8.18
N SER A 539 3.33 36.12 -7.51
CA SER A 539 3.24 36.13 -6.05
C SER A 539 2.03 35.30 -5.62
N ILE A 540 2.17 34.60 -4.49
CA ILE A 540 1.09 33.84 -3.86
C ILE A 540 1.04 34.30 -2.41
N ALA A 541 -0.09 34.84 -1.99
CA ALA A 541 -0.39 35.04 -0.57
C ALA A 541 -1.08 33.77 -0.06
N GLN A 542 -0.50 33.15 0.97
CA GLN A 542 -1.15 32.07 1.70
C GLN A 542 -1.71 32.63 3.00
N GLU A 543 -3.04 32.66 3.10
CA GLU A 543 -3.72 33.02 4.34
C GLU A 543 -4.08 31.74 5.09
N TYR A 544 -3.46 31.53 6.25
CA TYR A 544 -3.86 30.49 7.18
C TYR A 544 -4.96 31.05 8.08
N SER A 545 -6.18 30.57 7.87
CA SER A 545 -7.33 30.90 8.71
C SER A 545 -7.80 29.64 9.43
N SER A 546 -7.94 29.71 10.75
CA SER A 546 -8.59 28.68 11.55
C SER A 546 -10.08 28.99 11.66
N LEU A 547 -10.95 28.02 11.41
CA LEU A 547 -12.39 28.21 11.52
C LEU A 547 -12.98 27.30 12.61
N SER A 548 -13.73 27.88 13.54
CA SER A 548 -14.56 27.09 14.46
C SER A 548 -15.86 26.67 13.77
N LEU A 549 -16.04 25.37 13.57
CA LEU A 549 -17.24 24.76 13.04
C LEU A 549 -18.21 24.38 14.17
N PRO A 550 -19.48 24.83 14.11
CA PRO A 550 -20.50 24.42 15.06
C PRO A 550 -20.70 22.90 15.04
N LYS A 551 -20.85 22.28 16.22
CA LYS A 551 -21.14 20.84 16.37
C LYS A 551 -22.20 20.32 15.40
N GLU A 552 -23.27 21.07 15.21
CA GLU A 552 -24.41 20.72 14.35
C GLU A 552 -24.06 20.58 12.86
N LYS A 553 -22.95 21.18 12.43
CA LYS A 553 -22.46 21.16 11.05
C LYS A 553 -21.43 20.05 10.81
N VAL A 554 -20.97 19.40 11.88
CA VAL A 554 -19.98 18.33 11.82
C VAL A 554 -20.69 16.98 11.87
N ASN A 555 -20.21 16.01 11.10
CA ASN A 555 -20.73 14.65 11.17
C ASN A 555 -20.57 14.11 12.59
N ALA A 556 -21.65 13.62 13.19
CA ALA A 556 -21.65 13.12 14.58
C ALA A 556 -20.57 12.05 14.85
N SER A 557 -20.27 11.18 13.87
CA SER A 557 -19.21 10.17 14.01
C SER A 557 -17.81 10.80 14.06
N TYR A 558 -17.60 11.87 13.31
CA TYR A 558 -16.33 12.61 13.33
C TYR A 558 -16.22 13.47 14.59
N TYR A 559 -17.29 14.15 14.99
CA TYR A 559 -17.34 14.95 16.22
C TYR A 559 -17.00 14.11 17.45
N ASN A 560 -17.63 12.94 17.58
CA ASN A 560 -17.38 12.05 18.70
C ASN A 560 -15.95 11.50 18.73
N LYS A 561 -15.38 11.18 17.55
CA LYS A 561 -13.97 10.77 17.45
C LYS A 561 -13.04 11.93 17.81
N TYR A 562 -13.27 13.12 17.27
CA TYR A 562 -12.47 14.31 17.57
C TYR A 562 -12.47 14.68 19.06
N ILE A 563 -13.63 14.66 19.72
CA ILE A 563 -13.73 14.90 21.17
C ILE A 563 -13.03 13.80 21.98
N GLN A 564 -13.06 12.55 21.52
CA GLN A 564 -12.32 11.45 22.15
C GLN A 564 -10.80 11.60 21.98
N ASP A 565 -10.34 11.92 20.77
CA ASP A 565 -8.92 11.98 20.39
C ASP A 565 -8.21 13.23 20.98
N VAL A 566 -8.93 14.36 21.12
CA VAL A 566 -8.28 15.65 21.46
C VAL A 566 -8.23 15.95 22.96
N ASN A 567 -9.16 15.42 23.77
CA ASN A 567 -9.25 15.37 25.26
C ASN A 567 -8.57 16.44 26.16
N GLU A 568 -8.08 17.56 25.64
CA GLU A 568 -7.53 18.69 26.37
C GLU A 568 -8.51 19.86 26.22
N GLY A 569 -9.51 19.90 27.10
CA GLY A 569 -10.32 21.08 27.35
C GLY A 569 -11.58 21.29 26.50
N PHE A 570 -11.98 20.33 25.67
CA PHE A 570 -13.23 20.38 24.90
C PHE A 570 -14.34 19.54 25.56
N GLU A 571 -15.48 20.14 25.88
CA GLU A 571 -16.68 19.49 26.40
C GLU A 571 -17.68 19.16 25.28
N ASP A 572 -18.58 18.19 25.51
CA ASP A 572 -19.64 17.85 24.56
C ASP A 572 -20.57 19.05 24.34
N GLY A 573 -20.45 19.70 23.18
CA GLY A 573 -21.14 20.97 22.88
C GLY A 573 -20.21 22.04 22.30
N ASP A 574 -18.90 21.90 22.47
CA ASP A 574 -17.93 22.86 21.96
C ASP A 574 -17.78 22.80 20.44
N ASP A 575 -17.50 23.95 19.84
CA ASP A 575 -17.22 24.10 18.42
C ASP A 575 -15.82 23.55 18.09
N ILE A 576 -15.69 22.87 16.95
CA ILE A 576 -14.41 22.27 16.53
C ILE A 576 -13.62 23.29 15.72
N SER A 577 -12.42 23.65 16.16
CA SER A 577 -11.48 24.41 15.33
C SER A 577 -10.86 23.50 14.28
N VAL A 578 -10.97 23.87 13.00
CA VAL A 578 -10.43 23.14 11.84
C VAL A 578 -9.50 24.04 11.03
#